data_AF-A0A0H4I2T2-F1
#
_entry.id   AF-A0A0H4I2T2-F1
#
_cell.length_a   1.000
_cell.length_b   1.000
_cell.length_c   1.000
_cell.angle_alpha   90.00
_cell.angle_beta   90.00
_cell.angle_gamma   90.00
#
_symmetry.space_group_name_H-M   'P 1'
#
loop_
_entity.id
_entity.type
_entity.pdbx_description
1 polymer ?
#
loop_
_entity_poly.entity_id
_entity_poly.type
_entity_poly.pdbx_seq_one_letter_code
_entity_poly.pdbx_strand_id
1 'polypeptide(L)'
;MNRILKPTLFTMLIGSTIAAAPGVASAYNLVDKDESALNLDIELVLGHFSSGETYGNSDASPSWTEGYAKYGLSGSHSIGSGTLFGAVNALSSGTCGDGDALGVTNGDNDATELDLWVEWAAMDHLIISPLMGFYTPDSSASNQGNDDTNIYAQVIAVVPF
;
A
#
# COMPACT_ATOMS: atom_id res chain seq x y z
N MET A 1 28.14 -40.48 1.25
CA MET A 1 28.10 -40.05 -0.16
C MET A 1 27.48 -38.67 -0.22
N ASN A 2 28.31 -37.62 -0.27
CA ASN A 2 27.83 -36.24 -0.39
C ASN A 2 27.48 -35.95 -1.85
N ARG A 3 26.22 -35.66 -2.15
CA ARG A 3 25.81 -35.07 -3.43
C ARG A 3 25.62 -33.58 -3.24
N ILE A 4 26.61 -32.81 -3.67
CA ILE A 4 26.53 -31.35 -3.79
C ILE A 4 25.68 -31.06 -5.03
N LEU A 5 24.45 -30.59 -4.82
CA LEU A 5 23.60 -30.06 -5.89
C LEU A 5 24.14 -28.68 -6.31
N LYS A 6 24.48 -28.52 -7.59
CA LYS A 6 24.88 -27.22 -8.16
C LYS A 6 23.64 -26.38 -8.46
N PRO A 7 23.63 -25.07 -8.20
CA PRO A 7 22.54 -24.19 -8.60
C PRO A 7 22.65 -23.92 -10.10
N THR A 8 21.69 -24.41 -10.88
CA THR A 8 21.54 -24.02 -12.29
C THR A 8 20.66 -22.77 -12.31
N LEU A 9 21.21 -21.62 -12.72
CA LEU A 9 20.40 -20.43 -13.00
C LEU A 9 19.47 -20.75 -14.17
N PHE A 10 18.17 -20.82 -13.89
CA PHE A 10 17.13 -20.92 -14.89
C PHE A 10 16.75 -19.49 -15.30
N THR A 11 17.15 -19.06 -16.49
CA THR A 11 16.63 -17.82 -17.08
C THR A 11 15.16 -18.06 -17.42
N MET A 12 14.26 -17.45 -16.65
CA MET A 12 12.82 -17.65 -16.74
C MET A 12 12.21 -16.56 -17.62
N LEU A 13 11.58 -16.95 -18.73
CA LEU A 13 10.88 -16.03 -19.61
C LEU A 13 9.40 -16.01 -19.20
N ILE A 14 8.93 -14.88 -18.66
CA ILE A 14 7.53 -14.71 -18.23
C ILE A 14 6.70 -14.29 -19.46
N GLY A 15 5.71 -15.11 -19.82
CA GLY A 15 4.68 -14.75 -20.80
C GLY A 15 3.41 -14.31 -20.08
N SER A 16 3.38 -13.08 -19.58
CA SER A 16 2.20 -12.49 -18.93
C SER A 16 1.55 -11.45 -19.82
N THR A 17 0.22 -11.45 -19.90
CA THR A 17 -0.55 -10.35 -20.50
C THR A 17 -1.14 -9.50 -19.39
N ILE A 18 -0.95 -8.18 -19.50
CA ILE A 18 -1.37 -7.20 -18.48
C ILE A 18 -2.32 -6.21 -19.13
N ALA A 19 -3.49 -6.02 -18.52
CA ALA A 19 -4.38 -4.90 -18.78
C ALA A 19 -4.55 -4.12 -17.47
N ALA A 20 -3.75 -3.07 -17.29
CA ALA A 20 -3.82 -2.19 -16.13
C ALA A 20 -4.45 -0.84 -16.49
N ALA A 21 -5.38 -0.36 -15.66
CA ALA A 21 -5.78 1.04 -15.72
C ALA A 21 -4.70 1.86 -14.98
N PRO A 22 -4.25 3.02 -15.52
CA PRO A 22 -3.38 3.91 -14.75
C PRO A 22 -4.10 4.31 -13.45
N GLY A 23 -3.35 4.38 -12.36
CA GLY A 23 -3.90 4.83 -11.09
C GLY A 23 -4.55 6.20 -11.23
N VAL A 24 -5.78 6.35 -10.74
CA VAL A 24 -6.43 7.65 -10.62
C VAL A 24 -6.17 8.18 -9.23
N ALA A 25 -5.53 9.33 -9.12
CA ALA A 25 -5.35 10.05 -7.85
C ALA A 25 -6.05 11.41 -7.97
N SER A 26 -6.87 11.76 -6.99
CA SER A 26 -7.62 13.00 -6.93
C SER A 26 -7.62 13.55 -5.51
N ALA A 27 -7.36 14.84 -5.38
CA ALA A 27 -7.55 15.60 -4.17
C ALA A 27 -8.64 16.65 -4.42
N TYR A 28 -9.66 16.68 -3.56
CA TYR A 28 -10.75 17.64 -3.62
C TYR A 28 -10.71 18.53 -2.39
N ASN A 29 -10.56 19.84 -2.60
CA ASN A 29 -10.51 20.79 -1.50
C ASN A 29 -11.91 20.94 -0.85
N LEU A 30 -11.99 20.65 0.45
CA LEU A 30 -13.20 20.75 1.26
C LEU A 30 -13.27 22.09 2.00
N VAL A 31 -12.12 22.54 2.51
CA VAL A 31 -11.97 23.80 3.22
C VAL A 31 -10.70 24.47 2.71
N ASP A 32 -10.82 25.74 2.35
CA ASP A 32 -9.71 26.64 2.11
C ASP A 32 -10.10 28.00 2.70
N LYS A 33 -9.60 28.29 3.91
CA LYS A 33 -9.90 29.52 4.66
C LYS A 33 -8.68 29.97 5.42
N ASP A 34 -8.18 31.16 5.09
CA ASP A 34 -7.12 31.96 5.74
C ASP A 34 -5.93 31.16 6.33
N GLU A 35 -6.16 30.43 7.43
CA GLU A 35 -5.15 29.68 8.19
C GLU A 35 -5.29 28.15 8.07
N SER A 36 -6.30 27.64 7.38
CA SER A 36 -6.63 26.20 7.33
C SER A 36 -6.96 25.72 5.92
N ALA A 37 -6.41 24.56 5.56
CA ALA A 37 -6.83 23.80 4.40
C ALA A 37 -7.21 22.37 4.79
N LEU A 38 -8.24 21.82 4.15
CA LEU A 38 -8.66 20.43 4.28
C LEU A 38 -9.00 19.87 2.89
N ASN A 39 -8.48 18.70 2.57
CA ASN A 39 -8.70 18.01 1.31
C ASN A 39 -9.26 16.60 1.56
N LEU A 40 -10.09 16.13 0.63
CA LEU A 40 -10.45 14.73 0.46
C LEU A 40 -9.51 14.13 -0.59
N ASP A 41 -8.77 13.11 -0.20
CA ASP A 41 -7.82 12.42 -1.07
C ASP A 41 -8.35 11.04 -1.44
N ILE A 42 -8.35 10.69 -2.71
CA ILE A 42 -8.79 9.39 -3.23
C ILE A 42 -7.79 8.92 -4.29
N GLU A 43 -7.35 7.69 -4.17
CA GLU A 43 -6.54 6.99 -5.16
C GLU A 43 -7.11 5.59 -5.43
N LEU A 44 -7.15 5.16 -6.69
CA LEU A 44 -7.61 3.83 -7.09
C LEU A 44 -6.72 3.26 -8.18
N VAL A 45 -6.26 2.03 -7.98
CA VAL A 45 -5.49 1.25 -8.95
C VAL A 45 -6.14 -0.12 -9.12
N LEU A 46 -6.32 -0.55 -10.37
CA LEU A 46 -6.86 -1.86 -10.72
C LEU A 46 -6.08 -2.43 -11.91
N GLY A 47 -5.80 -3.73 -11.87
CA GLY A 47 -5.15 -4.44 -12.96
C GLY A 47 -5.71 -5.84 -13.14
N HIS A 48 -5.82 -6.26 -14.41
CA HIS A 48 -6.14 -7.63 -14.79
C HIS A 48 -4.92 -8.28 -15.44
N PHE A 49 -4.65 -9.51 -15.04
CA PHE A 49 -3.44 -10.25 -15.34
C PHE A 49 -3.78 -11.67 -15.76
N SER A 50 -2.95 -12.23 -16.63
CA SER A 50 -2.92 -13.67 -16.86
C SER A 50 -1.53 -14.14 -17.22
N SER A 51 -1.22 -15.40 -16.89
CA SER A 51 0.06 -16.03 -17.17
C SER A 51 -0.13 -17.37 -17.87
N GLY A 52 0.70 -17.66 -18.86
CA GLY A 52 0.77 -19.00 -19.47
C GLY A 52 1.64 -20.00 -18.71
N GLU A 53 2.30 -19.55 -17.63
CA GLU A 53 3.19 -20.36 -16.80
C GLU A 53 2.87 -20.12 -15.31
N THR A 54 3.07 -21.15 -14.48
CA THR A 54 2.89 -21.09 -13.01
C THR A 54 4.13 -21.57 -12.27
N TYR A 55 4.38 -21.00 -11.10
CA TYR A 55 5.54 -21.25 -10.24
C TYR A 55 5.17 -21.56 -8.78
N GLY A 56 3.88 -21.74 -8.52
CA GLY A 56 3.34 -21.98 -7.19
C GLY A 56 1.81 -21.96 -7.15
N ASN A 57 1.17 -21.40 -8.19
CA ASN A 57 -0.27 -21.47 -8.37
C ASN A 57 -0.71 -22.88 -8.83
N SER A 58 -1.84 -23.37 -8.32
CA SER A 58 -2.42 -24.65 -8.71
C SER A 58 -2.95 -24.67 -10.14
N ASP A 59 -3.35 -23.51 -10.68
CA ASP A 59 -3.80 -23.36 -12.06
C ASP A 59 -2.61 -23.21 -13.00
N ALA A 60 -2.63 -23.96 -14.10
CA ALA A 60 -1.54 -23.98 -15.08
C ALA A 60 -1.49 -22.70 -15.95
N SER A 61 -2.60 -21.97 -16.02
CA SER A 61 -2.72 -20.73 -16.79
C SER A 61 -3.59 -19.71 -16.04
N PRO A 62 -3.09 -19.18 -14.90
CA PRO A 62 -3.92 -18.38 -14.00
C PRO A 62 -4.30 -17.03 -14.63
N SER A 63 -5.50 -16.57 -14.31
CA SER A 63 -5.99 -15.23 -14.59
C SER A 63 -6.58 -14.61 -13.34
N TRP A 64 -6.16 -13.39 -13.02
CA TRP A 64 -6.59 -12.71 -11.80
C TRP A 64 -6.74 -11.21 -12.01
N THR A 65 -7.49 -10.60 -11.11
CA THR A 65 -7.63 -9.15 -10.99
C THR A 65 -7.14 -8.75 -9.61
N GLU A 66 -6.32 -7.71 -9.53
CA GLU A 66 -5.82 -7.16 -8.27
C GLU A 66 -5.91 -5.64 -8.27
N GLY A 67 -5.97 -5.05 -7.09
CA GLY A 67 -5.90 -3.61 -6.96
C GLY A 67 -6.07 -3.11 -5.54
N TYR A 68 -6.06 -1.78 -5.41
CA TYR A 68 -6.28 -1.10 -4.15
C TYR A 68 -6.99 0.23 -4.34
N ALA A 69 -7.67 0.66 -3.30
CA ALA A 69 -8.23 1.99 -3.13
C ALA A 69 -7.65 2.62 -1.87
N LYS A 70 -7.09 3.82 -1.97
CA LYS A 70 -6.67 4.64 -0.84
C LYS A 70 -7.59 5.85 -0.75
N TYR A 71 -8.06 6.19 0.43
CA TYR A 71 -8.98 7.29 0.63
C TYR A 71 -8.81 7.91 2.01
N GLY A 72 -8.90 9.22 2.11
CA GLY A 72 -8.57 9.90 3.35
C GLY A 72 -8.81 11.40 3.33
N LEU A 73 -8.42 12.02 4.43
CA LEU A 73 -8.41 13.46 4.58
C LEU A 73 -7.00 13.93 4.92
N SER A 74 -6.52 14.93 4.20
CA SER A 74 -5.29 15.66 4.52
C SER A 74 -5.60 17.12 4.81
N GLY A 75 -4.79 17.75 5.64
CA GLY A 75 -5.00 19.15 5.96
C GLY A 75 -3.76 19.84 6.52
N SER A 76 -3.88 21.15 6.60
CA SER A 76 -2.90 22.02 7.23
C SER A 76 -3.56 23.11 8.06
N HIS A 77 -2.86 23.56 9.09
CA HIS A 77 -3.27 24.68 9.92
C HIS A 77 -2.07 25.52 10.36
N SER A 78 -2.15 26.83 10.20
CA SER A 78 -1.15 27.76 10.74
C SER A 78 -1.23 27.81 12.26
N ILE A 79 -0.12 27.59 12.96
CA ILE A 79 -0.05 27.64 14.43
C ILE A 79 1.18 28.45 14.87
N GLY A 80 0.93 29.61 15.50
CA GLY A 80 1.99 30.51 15.92
C GLY A 80 2.84 30.99 14.74
N SER A 81 4.13 30.66 14.73
CA SER A 81 5.06 30.98 13.65
C SER A 81 5.24 29.87 12.60
N GLY A 82 4.52 28.74 12.72
CA GLY A 82 4.67 27.58 11.84
C GLY A 82 3.35 27.06 11.28
N THR A 83 3.43 25.91 10.60
CA THR A 83 2.28 25.19 10.05
C THR A 83 2.31 23.75 10.53
N LEU A 84 1.15 23.26 10.96
CA LEU A 84 0.89 21.86 11.24
C LEU A 84 0.28 21.23 9.99
N PHE A 85 0.82 20.09 9.56
CA PHE A 85 0.25 19.25 8.51
C PHE A 85 -0.16 17.91 9.10
N GLY A 86 -1.15 17.26 8.50
CA GLY A 86 -1.47 15.89 8.87
C GLY A 86 -2.50 15.27 7.94
N ALA A 87 -2.59 13.95 8.02
CA ALA A 87 -3.62 13.22 7.31
C ALA A 87 -4.03 11.94 8.03
N VAL A 88 -5.23 11.49 7.69
CA VAL A 88 -5.76 10.17 8.03
C VAL A 88 -6.17 9.50 6.73
N ASN A 89 -5.63 8.32 6.44
CA ASN A 89 -5.92 7.59 5.22
C ASN A 89 -6.26 6.14 5.55
N ALA A 90 -7.25 5.59 4.86
CA ALA A 90 -7.48 4.16 4.79
C ALA A 90 -7.04 3.65 3.42
N LEU A 91 -6.54 2.42 3.37
CA LEU A 91 -6.24 1.69 2.15
C LEU A 91 -6.94 0.35 2.22
N SER A 92 -7.68 0.00 1.18
CA SER A 92 -8.29 -1.33 1.01
C SER A 92 -7.76 -1.94 -0.26
N SER A 93 -7.29 -3.18 -0.20
CA SER A 93 -6.77 -3.91 -1.35
C SER A 93 -7.44 -5.28 -1.48
N GLY A 94 -7.40 -5.82 -2.69
CA GLY A 94 -7.96 -7.14 -2.96
C GLY A 94 -7.42 -7.77 -4.24
N THR A 95 -7.41 -9.10 -4.26
CA THR A 95 -7.09 -9.95 -5.39
C THR A 95 -8.18 -10.99 -5.56
N CYS A 96 -8.74 -11.10 -6.76
CA CYS A 96 -9.77 -12.08 -7.11
C CYS A 96 -9.44 -12.86 -8.40
N GLY A 97 -10.00 -14.05 -8.55
CA GLY A 97 -9.75 -14.96 -9.67
C GLY A 97 -8.90 -16.15 -9.26
N ASP A 98 -7.93 -16.54 -10.09
CA ASP A 98 -7.11 -17.73 -9.83
C ASP A 98 -5.92 -17.44 -8.89
N GLY A 99 -5.67 -16.17 -8.56
CA GLY A 99 -4.46 -15.72 -7.87
C GLY A 99 -3.25 -15.59 -8.80
N ASP A 100 -2.17 -15.01 -8.29
CA ASP A 100 -0.97 -14.75 -9.10
C ASP A 100 -0.20 -16.02 -9.46
N ALA A 101 0.62 -15.94 -10.51
CA ALA A 101 1.40 -17.06 -11.01
C ALA A 101 2.47 -17.60 -10.05
N LEU A 102 2.90 -16.81 -9.05
CA LEU A 102 3.84 -17.27 -8.02
C LEU A 102 3.13 -18.06 -6.91
N GLY A 103 1.79 -18.05 -6.87
CA GLY A 103 0.98 -18.66 -5.80
C GLY A 103 1.08 -17.89 -4.49
N VAL A 104 1.46 -16.61 -4.53
CA VAL A 104 1.52 -15.75 -3.33
C VAL A 104 0.12 -15.33 -2.90
N THR A 105 -0.76 -15.10 -3.87
CA THR A 105 -2.20 -14.90 -3.74
C THR A 105 -2.95 -16.09 -4.32
N ASN A 106 -4.11 -16.40 -3.75
CA ASN A 106 -4.99 -17.49 -4.18
C ASN A 106 -6.30 -16.98 -4.79
N GLY A 107 -6.43 -15.66 -5.01
CA GLY A 107 -7.62 -15.05 -5.58
C GLY A 107 -8.78 -14.86 -4.58
N ASP A 108 -8.50 -14.99 -3.28
CA ASP A 108 -9.40 -14.61 -2.18
C ASP A 108 -8.57 -13.91 -1.10
N ASN A 109 -7.83 -12.89 -1.54
CA ASN A 109 -6.97 -12.10 -0.68
C ASN A 109 -7.47 -10.67 -0.63
N ASP A 110 -7.78 -10.19 0.57
CA ASP A 110 -8.09 -8.80 0.84
C ASP A 110 -7.36 -8.32 2.10
N ALA A 111 -7.16 -7.01 2.17
CA ALA A 111 -6.55 -6.37 3.32
C ALA A 111 -7.07 -4.94 3.45
N THR A 112 -7.13 -4.46 4.69
CA THR A 112 -7.41 -3.07 4.99
C THR A 112 -6.35 -2.50 5.92
N GLU A 113 -5.91 -1.29 5.64
CA GLU A 113 -4.93 -0.54 6.40
C GLU A 113 -5.49 0.83 6.76
N LEU A 114 -5.17 1.31 7.96
CA LEU A 114 -5.45 2.67 8.41
C LEU A 114 -4.14 3.32 8.84
N ASP A 115 -3.81 4.44 8.19
CA ASP A 115 -2.63 5.25 8.45
C ASP A 115 -3.00 6.61 9.03
N LEU A 116 -2.29 6.97 10.10
CA LEU A 116 -2.35 8.26 10.75
C LEU A 116 -0.96 8.88 10.71
N TRP A 117 -0.84 10.08 10.13
CA TRP A 117 0.41 10.83 10.20
C TRP A 117 0.16 12.30 10.47
N VAL A 118 1.13 12.89 11.15
CA VAL A 118 1.19 14.32 11.43
C VAL A 118 2.60 14.77 11.09
N GLU A 119 2.75 15.95 10.50
CA GLU A 119 4.03 16.62 10.40
C GLU A 119 3.92 17.99 11.04
N TRP A 120 4.84 18.25 11.97
CA TRP A 120 4.86 19.48 12.72
C TRP A 120 6.23 20.12 12.64
N ALA A 121 6.28 21.31 12.06
CA ALA A 121 7.40 22.24 12.24
C ALA A 121 7.36 22.78 13.68
N ALA A 122 7.86 21.99 14.63
CA ALA A 122 7.81 22.26 16.05
C ALA A 122 8.66 23.47 16.46
N MET A 123 9.76 23.70 15.72
CA MET A 123 10.69 24.81 15.90
C MET A 123 11.29 25.17 14.54
N ASP A 124 11.91 26.34 14.41
CA ASP A 124 12.59 26.80 13.19
C ASP A 124 13.59 25.78 12.62
N HIS A 125 14.16 24.93 13.49
CA HIS A 125 15.15 23.91 13.16
C HIS A 125 14.71 22.48 13.55
N LEU A 126 13.41 22.23 13.72
CA LEU A 126 12.93 20.89 14.06
C LEU A 126 11.56 20.62 13.44
N ILE A 127 11.54 19.67 12.53
CA ILE A 127 10.32 19.05 12.01
C ILE A 127 10.20 17.65 12.61
N ILE A 128 9.04 17.33 13.17
CA ILE A 128 8.73 16.01 13.70
C ILE A 128 7.57 15.43 12.89
N SER A 129 7.74 14.21 12.41
CA SER A 129 6.73 13.50 11.63
C SER A 129 6.47 12.11 12.25
N PRO A 130 5.55 12.00 13.24
CA PRO A 130 5.07 10.70 13.69
C PRO A 130 4.10 10.09 12.67
N LEU A 131 4.19 8.77 12.52
CA LEU A 131 3.30 7.93 11.75
C LEU A 131 2.92 6.70 12.57
N MET A 132 1.65 6.29 12.46
CA MET A 132 1.14 5.05 13.00
C MET A 132 0.22 4.39 11.97
N GLY A 133 0.45 3.12 11.70
CA GLY A 133 -0.35 2.32 10.79
C GLY A 133 -0.94 1.09 11.47
N PHE A 134 -2.14 0.74 11.06
CA PHE A 134 -2.91 -0.41 11.52
C PHE A 134 -3.30 -1.24 10.31
N TYR A 135 -2.65 -2.39 10.13
CA TYR A 135 -2.83 -3.25 8.98
C TYR A 135 -3.57 -4.52 9.38
N THR A 136 -4.72 -4.79 8.76
CA THR A 136 -5.54 -5.98 8.99
C THR A 136 -5.66 -6.75 7.67
N PRO A 137 -4.95 -7.87 7.50
CA PRO A 137 -5.20 -8.79 6.40
C PRO A 137 -6.49 -9.59 6.68
N ASP A 138 -7.36 -9.76 5.70
CA ASP A 138 -8.62 -10.53 5.83
C ASP A 138 -8.58 -11.83 5.00
N SER A 139 -7.39 -12.44 4.93
CA SER A 139 -7.19 -13.68 4.19
C SER A 139 -6.42 -14.70 5.01
N SER A 140 -7.01 -15.89 5.16
CA SER A 140 -6.35 -17.09 5.69
C SER A 140 -5.17 -17.58 4.84
N ALA A 141 -4.98 -17.00 3.65
CA ALA A 141 -3.82 -17.19 2.78
C ALA A 141 -2.76 -16.09 2.93
N SER A 142 -2.85 -15.22 3.95
CA SER A 142 -1.81 -14.24 4.23
C SER A 142 -0.48 -14.95 4.52
N ASN A 143 0.57 -14.57 3.78
CA ASN A 143 1.94 -15.05 4.07
C ASN A 143 2.44 -14.59 5.47
N GLN A 144 1.69 -13.71 6.14
CA GLN A 144 1.96 -13.26 7.51
C GLN A 144 1.46 -14.24 8.57
N GLY A 145 0.61 -15.22 8.22
CA GLY A 145 0.22 -16.31 9.11
C GLY A 145 -0.80 -15.95 10.20
N ASN A 146 -1.46 -14.80 10.09
CA ASN A 146 -2.64 -14.43 10.88
C ASN A 146 -3.58 -13.50 10.08
N ASP A 147 -4.79 -13.33 10.61
CA ASP A 147 -5.86 -12.40 10.22
C ASP A 147 -6.04 -11.28 11.27
N ASP A 148 -5.08 -11.13 12.19
CA ASP A 148 -5.12 -10.15 13.26
C ASP A 148 -4.61 -8.78 12.78
N THR A 149 -5.10 -7.71 13.40
CA THR A 149 -4.57 -6.35 13.17
C THR A 149 -3.14 -6.23 13.69
N ASN A 150 -2.23 -5.92 12.77
CA ASN A 150 -0.83 -5.61 13.05
C ASN A 150 -0.65 -4.09 13.18
N ILE A 151 0.16 -3.66 14.15
CA ILE A 151 0.42 -2.24 14.42
C ILE A 151 1.89 -1.93 14.16
N TYR A 152 2.14 -0.85 13.44
CA TYR A 152 3.48 -0.30 13.27
C TYR A 152 3.49 1.21 13.50
N ALA A 153 4.63 1.73 13.93
CA ALA A 153 4.79 3.16 14.20
C ALA A 153 6.20 3.61 13.86
N GLN A 154 6.32 4.86 13.42
CA GLN A 154 7.58 5.51 13.10
C GLN A 154 7.56 6.95 13.60
N VAL A 155 8.74 7.48 13.95
CA VAL A 155 8.93 8.92 14.16
C VAL A 155 10.15 9.35 13.39
N ILE A 156 9.99 10.37 12.54
CA ILE A 156 11.10 11.03 11.84
C ILE A 156 11.31 12.41 12.46
N ALA A 157 12.57 12.77 12.70
CA ALA A 157 12.96 14.11 13.09
C ALA A 157 13.92 14.67 12.04
N VAL A 158 13.58 15.83 11.48
CA VAL A 158 14.42 16.55 10.51
C VAL A 158 14.90 17.84 11.13
N VAL A 159 16.22 18.04 11.11
CA VAL A 159 16.90 19.23 11.64
C VAL A 159 17.50 20.00 10.47
N PRO A 160 16.78 20.97 9.88
CA PRO A 160 17.33 21.82 8.83
C PRO A 160 18.43 22.75 9.37
N PHE A 161 19.45 22.99 8.55
CA PHE A 161 20.64 23.80 8.87
C PHE A 161 20.62 25.17 8.17
#